data_AF-A0A7S4DE30-F1
#
_entry.id   AF-A0A7S4DE30-F1
#
_cell.length_a   1.000
_cell.length_b   1.000
_cell.length_c   1.000
_cell.angle_alpha   90.00
_cell.angle_beta   90.00
_cell.angle_gamma   90.00
#
_symmetry.space_group_name_H-M   'P 1'
#
loop_
_entity.id
_entity.type
_entity.pdbx_description
1 polymer ?
#
loop_
_entity_poly.entity_id
_entity_poly.type
_entity_poly.pdbx_seq_one_letter_code
_entity_poly.pdbx_strand_id
1 'polypeptide(L)'
;FALIGMQFFANLDMSTAGSDAESVTRLNFDTLLWSCVTVFAVMTLENWNTVMNSMWAAGGPGAAFYFFMVVIIGAFIVMNIFLAILLYNFSGMDESLKGDGPGAFKRLGTGALNLVRSRSARFTSSLRSAPSFRDKHPGLSQKLGRALRRARGAARAVVEHRAFKGVILFAILFTTALLALETPLTDPDSTQMKVLGYTNDAFDALFLTEVSLKIFAYGAVRGPEAFFKEPWNWLDFFIVAVSYLQYAGIDADTLRALRALR
;
A
#
# COMPACT_ATOMS: atom_id res chain seq x y z
N PHE A 1 -35.66 4.80 -12.79
CA PHE A 1 -34.77 5.37 -13.83
C PHE A 1 -34.59 4.44 -15.01
N ALA A 2 -34.08 3.21 -14.87
CA ALA A 2 -33.84 2.29 -16.00
C ALA A 2 -35.03 2.14 -16.98
N LEU A 3 -36.23 1.77 -16.48
CA LEU A 3 -37.45 1.68 -17.30
C LEU A 3 -37.85 3.00 -17.96
N ILE A 4 -37.68 4.13 -17.27
CA ILE A 4 -37.97 5.46 -17.82
C ILE A 4 -37.00 5.74 -18.98
N GLY A 5 -35.72 5.45 -18.78
CA GLY A 5 -34.71 5.57 -19.83
C GLY A 5 -35.03 4.70 -21.05
N MET A 6 -35.51 3.47 -20.86
CA MET A 6 -35.99 2.64 -21.97
C MET A 6 -37.15 3.28 -22.73
N GLN A 7 -38.13 3.86 -22.03
CA GLN A 7 -39.29 4.48 -22.69
C GLN A 7 -38.90 5.69 -23.55
N PHE A 8 -37.87 6.44 -23.16
CA PHE A 8 -37.44 7.64 -23.87
C PHE A 8 -36.31 7.40 -24.88
N PHE A 9 -35.44 6.41 -24.65
CA PHE A 9 -34.18 6.26 -25.38
C PHE A 9 -33.93 4.87 -25.96
N ALA A 10 -34.88 3.93 -25.89
CA ALA A 10 -34.71 2.62 -26.52
C ALA A 10 -34.75 2.72 -28.06
N ASN A 11 -33.93 1.91 -28.72
CA ASN A 11 -33.79 1.81 -30.18
C ASN A 11 -33.38 3.11 -30.87
N LEU A 12 -32.72 4.02 -30.15
CA LEU A 12 -32.14 5.21 -30.77
C LEU A 12 -30.87 4.83 -31.55
N ASP A 13 -30.77 5.29 -32.79
CA ASP A 13 -29.57 5.10 -33.60
C ASP A 13 -28.46 6.07 -33.12
N MET A 14 -27.55 5.52 -32.33
CA MET A 14 -26.43 6.25 -31.74
C MET A 14 -25.14 6.17 -32.57
N SER A 15 -25.21 5.69 -33.80
CA SER A 15 -24.08 5.69 -34.74
C SER A 15 -23.66 7.10 -35.17
N THR A 16 -24.51 8.10 -34.96
CA THR A 16 -24.28 9.52 -35.28
C THR A 16 -23.40 10.25 -34.26
N ALA A 17 -23.03 9.60 -33.14
CA ALA A 17 -22.30 10.21 -32.02
C ALA A 17 -20.80 10.48 -32.28
N GLY A 18 -20.30 10.34 -33.51
CA GLY A 18 -18.91 10.67 -33.86
C GLY A 18 -17.87 9.70 -33.28
N SER A 19 -16.64 10.18 -33.04
CA SER A 19 -15.46 9.37 -32.65
C SER A 19 -15.61 8.57 -31.35
N ASP A 20 -16.66 8.82 -30.56
CA ASP A 20 -16.92 8.15 -29.28
C ASP A 20 -17.94 7.00 -29.40
N ALA A 21 -18.37 6.67 -30.62
CA ALA A 21 -19.43 5.69 -30.92
C ALA A 21 -19.22 4.29 -30.29
N GLU A 22 -17.98 3.86 -30.06
CA GLU A 22 -17.71 2.56 -29.45
C GLU A 22 -18.09 2.51 -27.95
N SER A 23 -17.87 3.60 -27.21
CA SER A 23 -18.24 3.67 -25.79
C SER A 23 -19.76 3.80 -25.59
N VAL A 24 -20.43 4.40 -26.57
CA VAL A 24 -21.86 4.73 -26.58
C VAL A 24 -22.71 3.51 -26.93
N THR A 25 -22.26 2.68 -27.87
CA THR A 25 -22.97 1.45 -28.25
C THR A 25 -23.04 0.44 -27.12
N ARG A 26 -22.05 0.42 -26.21
CA ARG A 26 -22.05 -0.46 -25.03
C ARG A 26 -23.01 0.02 -23.92
N LEU A 27 -23.24 1.32 -23.79
CA LEU A 27 -24.11 1.91 -22.76
C LEU A 27 -25.40 2.46 -23.39
N ASN A 28 -26.36 1.57 -23.62
CA ASN A 28 -27.63 1.87 -24.30
C ASN A 28 -28.85 1.63 -23.39
N PHE A 29 -30.05 1.91 -23.93
CA PHE A 29 -31.35 1.71 -23.27
C PHE A 29 -32.25 0.68 -23.97
N ASP A 30 -31.69 -0.18 -24.84
CA ASP A 30 -32.49 -1.05 -25.71
C ASP A 30 -33.12 -2.22 -24.96
N THR A 31 -32.41 -2.76 -23.97
CA THR A 31 -32.91 -3.85 -23.12
C THR A 31 -32.93 -3.44 -21.66
N LEU A 32 -33.75 -4.13 -20.86
CA LEU A 32 -33.84 -3.85 -19.43
C LEU A 32 -32.50 -4.00 -18.72
N LEU A 33 -31.75 -5.06 -19.04
CA LEU A 33 -30.44 -5.26 -18.40
C LEU A 33 -29.46 -4.15 -18.76
N TRP A 34 -29.39 -3.78 -20.04
CA TRP A 34 -28.51 -2.70 -20.50
C TRP A 34 -28.91 -1.33 -19.94
N SER A 35 -30.21 -1.03 -19.87
CA SER A 35 -30.68 0.21 -19.22
C SER A 35 -30.33 0.27 -17.73
N CYS A 36 -30.37 -0.87 -17.02
CA CYS A 36 -29.91 -0.95 -15.63
C CYS A 36 -28.39 -0.70 -15.52
N VAL A 37 -27.58 -1.30 -16.39
CA VAL A 37 -26.12 -1.10 -16.43
C VAL A 37 -25.80 0.35 -16.76
N THR A 38 -26.47 0.95 -17.74
CA THR A 38 -26.28 2.35 -18.12
C THR A 38 -26.64 3.30 -16.98
N VAL A 39 -27.77 3.07 -16.29
CA VAL A 39 -28.13 3.88 -15.11
C VAL A 39 -27.12 3.68 -13.97
N PHE A 40 -26.62 2.46 -13.76
CA PHE A 40 -25.59 2.20 -12.77
C PHE A 40 -24.28 2.95 -13.07
N ALA A 41 -23.79 2.89 -14.31
CA ALA A 41 -22.61 3.62 -14.76
C ALA A 41 -22.78 5.14 -14.63
N VAL A 42 -23.97 5.68 -14.93
CA VAL A 42 -24.27 7.11 -14.73
C VAL A 42 -24.27 7.47 -13.24
N MET A 43 -24.73 6.59 -12.35
CA MET A 43 -24.72 6.83 -10.91
C MET A 43 -23.30 6.81 -10.29
N THR A 44 -22.34 6.11 -10.91
CA THR A 44 -20.92 6.16 -10.49
C THR A 44 -20.21 7.41 -11.01
N LEU A 45 -20.90 8.27 -11.77
CA LEU A 45 -20.37 9.47 -12.43
C LEU A 45 -19.24 9.16 -13.43
N GLU A 46 -19.18 7.93 -13.93
CA GLU A 46 -18.23 7.54 -14.96
C GLU A 46 -18.85 7.73 -16.33
N ASN A 47 -18.18 8.49 -17.20
CA ASN A 47 -18.55 8.66 -18.61
C ASN A 47 -20.01 9.12 -18.86
N TRP A 48 -20.69 9.68 -17.86
CA TRP A 48 -22.10 10.05 -17.91
C TRP A 48 -22.40 11.15 -18.93
N ASN A 49 -21.44 12.05 -19.13
CA ASN A 49 -21.52 13.15 -20.09
C ASN A 49 -21.52 12.62 -21.53
N THR A 50 -20.70 11.62 -21.84
CA THR A 50 -20.62 10.99 -23.17
C THR A 50 -21.91 10.26 -23.51
N VAL A 51 -22.46 9.50 -22.56
CA VAL A 51 -23.76 8.83 -22.73
C VAL A 51 -24.87 9.88 -22.92
N MET A 52 -24.91 10.92 -22.08
CA MET A 52 -25.89 12.01 -22.21
C MET A 52 -25.80 12.72 -23.56
N ASN A 53 -24.60 13.09 -24.01
CA ASN A 53 -24.39 13.79 -25.27
C ASN A 53 -24.84 12.95 -26.47
N SER A 54 -24.65 11.63 -26.38
CA SER A 54 -25.09 10.70 -27.44
C SER A 54 -26.61 10.58 -27.49
N MET A 55 -27.25 10.49 -26.33
CA MET A 55 -28.73 10.49 -26.22
C MET A 55 -29.32 11.84 -26.62
N TRP A 56 -28.60 12.94 -26.36
CA TRP A 56 -28.99 14.27 -26.84
C TRP A 56 -28.94 14.33 -28.37
N ALA A 57 -27.86 13.82 -28.97
CA ALA A 57 -27.70 13.82 -30.42
C ALA A 57 -28.77 12.99 -31.13
N ALA A 58 -29.16 11.84 -30.56
CA ALA A 58 -30.13 10.93 -31.16
C ALA A 58 -31.60 11.23 -30.78
N GLY A 59 -31.87 11.65 -29.54
CA GLY A 59 -33.22 11.81 -28.96
C GLY A 59 -33.61 13.24 -28.60
N GLY A 60 -32.70 14.21 -28.74
CA GLY A 60 -32.94 15.63 -28.50
C GLY A 60 -32.64 16.11 -27.06
N PRO A 61 -32.87 17.41 -26.79
CA PRO A 61 -32.39 18.08 -25.57
C PRO A 61 -33.02 17.57 -24.27
N GLY A 62 -34.13 16.82 -24.34
CA GLY A 62 -34.76 16.18 -23.19
C GLY A 62 -33.86 15.16 -22.48
N ALA A 63 -32.84 14.65 -23.16
CA ALA A 63 -31.82 13.78 -22.57
C ALA A 63 -31.13 14.44 -21.37
N ALA A 64 -30.70 15.70 -21.48
CA ALA A 64 -30.00 16.36 -20.38
C ALA A 64 -30.83 16.39 -19.10
N PHE A 65 -32.13 16.69 -19.19
CA PHE A 65 -33.01 16.72 -18.03
C PHE A 65 -33.09 15.36 -17.33
N TYR A 66 -33.25 14.27 -18.09
CA TYR A 66 -33.25 12.91 -17.53
C TYR A 66 -31.93 12.58 -16.83
N PHE A 67 -30.80 12.81 -17.49
CA PHE A 67 -29.48 12.45 -16.94
C PHE A 67 -29.12 13.30 -15.71
N PHE A 68 -29.43 14.60 -15.69
CA PHE A 68 -29.24 15.42 -14.48
C PHE A 68 -30.09 14.92 -13.31
N MET A 69 -31.33 14.50 -13.54
CA MET A 69 -32.17 13.93 -12.49
C MET A 69 -31.63 12.59 -11.97
N VAL A 70 -31.16 11.71 -12.85
CA VAL A 70 -30.51 10.44 -12.46
C VAL A 70 -29.26 10.71 -11.62
N VAL A 71 -28.42 11.66 -12.04
CA VAL A 71 -27.19 12.02 -11.33
C VAL A 71 -27.49 12.62 -9.96
N ILE A 72 -28.35 13.65 -9.89
CA ILE A 72 -28.64 14.34 -8.63
C ILE A 72 -29.34 13.41 -7.64
N ILE A 73 -30.43 12.76 -8.06
CA ILE A 73 -31.24 11.93 -7.17
C ILE A 73 -30.55 10.60 -6.88
N GLY A 74 -29.99 9.95 -7.91
CA GLY A 74 -29.32 8.66 -7.78
C GLY A 74 -28.07 8.74 -6.92
N ALA A 75 -27.18 9.70 -7.18
CA ALA A 75 -25.95 9.84 -6.39
C ALA A 75 -26.26 10.25 -4.94
N PHE A 76 -27.26 11.12 -4.72
CA PHE A 76 -27.68 11.49 -3.37
C PHE A 76 -28.19 10.30 -2.56
N ILE A 77 -29.03 9.45 -3.15
CA ILE A 77 -29.54 8.25 -2.48
C ILE A 77 -28.40 7.28 -2.15
N VAL A 78 -27.52 6.99 -3.11
CA VAL A 78 -26.40 6.07 -2.91
C VAL A 78 -25.45 6.57 -1.82
N MET A 79 -25.10 7.86 -1.86
CA MET A 79 -24.23 8.49 -0.86
C MET A 79 -24.84 8.44 0.54
N ASN A 80 -26.14 8.70 0.66
CA ASN A 80 -26.82 8.68 1.96
C ASN A 80 -26.99 7.25 2.50
N ILE A 81 -27.23 6.26 1.64
CA ILE A 81 -27.24 4.84 2.04
C ILE A 81 -25.84 4.42 2.50
N PHE A 82 -24.79 4.79 1.77
CA PHE A 82 -23.42 4.49 2.15
C PHE A 82 -23.05 5.10 3.51
N LEU A 83 -23.35 6.40 3.71
CA LEU A 83 -23.13 7.09 4.98
C LEU A 83 -23.91 6.42 6.12
N ALA A 84 -25.16 6.06 5.88
CA ALA A 84 -25.99 5.39 6.87
C ALA A 84 -25.43 4.02 7.28
N ILE A 85 -24.96 3.22 6.31
CA ILE A 85 -24.33 1.91 6.58
C ILE A 85 -23.03 2.10 7.36
N LEU A 86 -22.20 3.07 6.98
CA LEU A 86 -20.95 3.35 7.68
C LEU A 86 -21.22 3.77 9.13
N LEU A 87 -22.16 4.69 9.34
CA LEU A 87 -22.56 5.16 10.66
C LEU A 87 -23.17 4.02 11.50
N TYR A 88 -23.97 3.14 10.89
CA TYR A 88 -24.53 1.97 11.57
C TYR A 88 -23.43 1.01 12.04
N ASN A 89 -22.42 0.74 11.20
CA ASN A 89 -21.29 -0.11 11.60
C ASN A 89 -20.44 0.52 12.70
N PHE A 90 -20.25 1.84 12.68
CA PHE A 90 -19.45 2.55 13.68
C PHE A 90 -20.19 2.71 15.02
N SER A 91 -21.50 2.98 14.99
CA SER A 91 -22.32 3.02 16.20
C SER A 91 -22.41 1.67 16.91
N GLY A 92 -22.45 0.56 16.18
CA GLY A 92 -22.37 -0.79 16.78
C GLY A 92 -21.02 -1.10 17.45
N MET A 93 -19.92 -0.50 16.97
CA MET A 93 -18.61 -0.62 17.62
C MET A 93 -18.53 0.17 18.93
N ASP A 94 -19.09 1.39 18.96
CA ASP A 94 -19.12 2.21 20.17
C ASP A 94 -19.92 1.56 21.31
N GLU A 95 -20.99 0.83 20.97
CA GLU A 95 -21.79 0.08 21.94
C GLU A 95 -21.05 -1.16 22.46
N SER A 96 -20.34 -1.88 21.58
CA SER A 96 -19.47 -3.00 21.99
C SER A 96 -18.30 -2.55 22.88
N LEU A 97 -17.75 -1.36 22.63
CA LEU A 97 -16.69 -0.76 23.46
C LEU A 97 -17.21 -0.25 24.81
N LYS A 98 -18.50 0.11 24.91
CA LYS A 98 -19.14 0.50 26.18
C LYS A 98 -19.64 -0.70 27.00
N GLY A 99 -20.03 -1.79 26.35
CA GLY A 99 -20.55 -3.02 26.99
C GLY A 99 -19.49 -3.80 27.77
N ASP A 100 -18.24 -3.80 27.30
CA ASP A 100 -17.10 -4.32 28.05
C ASP A 100 -16.43 -3.19 28.80
N GLY A 101 -16.96 -2.84 29.97
CA GLY A 101 -16.24 -1.98 30.91
C GLY A 101 -14.80 -2.51 31.14
N PRO A 102 -13.87 -1.66 31.62
CA PRO A 102 -12.43 -1.98 31.73
C PRO A 102 -12.08 -3.22 32.59
N GLY A 103 -13.08 -3.89 33.17
CA GLY A 103 -12.96 -5.17 33.84
C GLY A 103 -12.94 -6.40 32.93
N ALA A 104 -13.57 -6.40 31.75
CA ALA A 104 -13.65 -7.60 30.90
C ALA A 104 -12.28 -7.99 30.33
N PHE A 105 -11.59 -7.03 29.72
CA PHE A 105 -10.21 -7.20 29.24
C PHE A 105 -9.23 -7.53 30.38
N LYS A 106 -9.44 -6.95 31.57
CA LYS A 106 -8.61 -7.21 32.77
C LYS A 106 -8.81 -8.63 33.31
N ARG A 107 -10.03 -9.16 33.27
CA ARG A 107 -10.36 -10.53 33.70
C ARG A 107 -9.84 -11.58 32.71
N LEU A 108 -9.97 -11.33 31.41
CA LEU A 108 -9.40 -12.19 30.36
C LEU A 108 -7.86 -12.22 30.45
N GLY A 109 -7.23 -11.05 30.60
CA GLY A 109 -5.79 -10.93 30.70
C GLY A 109 -5.21 -11.60 31.95
N THR A 110 -5.83 -11.40 33.12
CA THR A 110 -5.31 -11.94 34.39
C THR A 110 -5.39 -13.48 34.43
N GLY A 111 -6.45 -14.07 33.89
CA GLY A 111 -6.59 -15.52 33.78
C GLY A 111 -5.56 -16.14 32.83
N ALA A 112 -5.40 -15.55 31.64
CA ALA A 112 -4.43 -16.01 30.65
C ALA A 112 -2.98 -15.84 31.13
N LEU A 113 -2.65 -14.72 31.78
CA LEU A 113 -1.31 -14.46 32.34
C LEU A 113 -0.93 -15.46 33.43
N ASN A 114 -1.86 -15.82 34.33
CA ASN A 114 -1.61 -16.83 35.36
C ASN A 114 -1.44 -18.23 34.76
N LEU A 115 -2.15 -18.55 33.67
CA LEU A 115 -2.02 -19.81 32.96
C LEU A 115 -0.70 -19.92 32.18
N VAL A 116 -0.29 -18.84 31.53
CA VAL A 116 1.00 -18.76 30.81
C VAL A 116 2.18 -18.78 31.79
N ARG A 117 2.06 -18.08 32.93
CA ARG A 117 3.08 -18.08 34.00
C ARG A 117 3.25 -19.46 34.63
N SER A 118 2.15 -20.18 34.85
CA SER A 118 2.20 -21.54 35.42
C SER A 118 2.68 -22.62 34.42
N ARG A 119 2.51 -22.42 33.11
CA ARG A 119 3.14 -23.26 32.06
C ARG A 119 4.61 -22.92 31.83
N SER A 120 4.98 -21.64 31.85
CA SER A 120 6.37 -21.17 31.69
C SER A 120 7.28 -21.61 32.84
N ALA A 121 6.77 -21.63 34.08
CA ALA A 121 7.54 -22.12 35.24
C ALA A 121 7.86 -23.63 35.17
N ARG A 122 6.97 -24.43 34.57
CA ARG A 122 7.17 -25.87 34.35
C ARG A 122 8.11 -26.18 33.18
N PHE A 123 8.05 -25.35 32.13
CA PHE A 123 8.91 -25.50 30.96
C PHE A 123 10.35 -25.03 31.24
N THR A 124 10.52 -23.92 31.97
CA THR A 124 11.85 -23.40 32.34
C THR A 124 12.57 -24.30 33.35
N SER A 125 11.84 -25.01 34.23
CA SER A 125 12.43 -26.04 35.10
C SER A 125 12.84 -27.30 34.34
N SER A 126 12.08 -27.70 33.31
CA SER A 126 12.42 -28.82 32.41
C SER A 126 13.56 -28.51 31.42
N LEU A 127 13.77 -27.25 31.05
CA LEU A 127 14.88 -26.84 30.18
C LEU A 127 16.19 -26.60 30.93
N ARG A 128 16.16 -26.56 32.27
CA ARG A 128 17.38 -26.43 33.11
C ARG A 128 18.17 -27.74 33.20
N SER A 129 17.56 -28.87 32.83
CA SER A 129 18.19 -30.19 32.84
C SER A 129 18.74 -30.66 31.49
N ALA A 130 18.66 -29.83 30.43
CA ALA A 130 19.26 -30.17 29.14
C ALA A 130 20.75 -29.74 29.13
N PRO A 131 21.71 -30.66 28.90
CA PRO A 131 23.10 -30.27 28.75
C PRO A 131 23.24 -29.39 27.50
N SER A 132 23.65 -28.14 27.73
CA SER A 132 23.89 -27.15 26.68
C SER A 132 25.08 -27.58 25.83
N PHE A 133 24.85 -27.86 24.54
CA PHE A 133 25.87 -28.17 23.52
C PHE A 133 26.88 -27.02 23.27
N ARG A 134 26.83 -25.94 24.06
CA ARG A 134 27.65 -24.72 23.95
C ARG A 134 29.02 -24.84 24.64
N ASP A 135 29.37 -25.99 25.20
CA ASP A 135 30.58 -26.21 26.00
C ASP A 135 31.70 -26.91 25.22
N LYS A 136 32.11 -26.38 24.05
CA LYS A 136 33.34 -26.86 23.38
C LYS A 136 34.44 -25.82 23.17
N HIS A 137 34.18 -24.51 23.26
CA HIS A 137 35.24 -23.47 23.18
C HIS A 137 34.95 -22.24 24.08
N PRO A 138 35.31 -22.27 25.38
CA PRO A 138 34.90 -21.26 26.36
C PRO A 138 35.56 -19.88 26.17
N GLY A 139 36.78 -19.80 25.60
CA GLY A 139 37.55 -18.55 25.50
C GLY A 139 37.23 -17.66 24.29
N LEU A 140 37.06 -18.26 23.10
CA LEU A 140 36.88 -17.52 21.85
C LEU A 140 35.43 -17.04 21.69
N SER A 141 34.45 -17.89 21.99
CA SER A 141 33.01 -17.60 21.91
C SER A 141 32.58 -16.48 22.86
N GLN A 142 33.15 -16.41 24.07
CA GLN A 142 32.86 -15.33 25.02
C GLN A 142 33.49 -13.99 24.64
N LYS A 143 34.70 -13.98 24.06
CA LYS A 143 35.36 -12.75 23.58
C LYS A 143 34.69 -12.23 22.31
N LEU A 144 34.42 -13.11 21.35
CA LEU A 144 33.68 -12.80 20.12
C LEU A 144 32.28 -12.29 20.45
N GLY A 145 31.57 -12.94 21.39
CA GLY A 145 30.26 -12.49 21.84
C GLY A 145 30.28 -11.13 22.55
N ARG A 146 31.31 -10.82 23.33
CA ARG A 146 31.49 -9.49 23.94
C ARG A 146 31.81 -8.41 22.90
N ALA A 147 32.69 -8.71 21.94
CA ALA A 147 33.03 -7.82 20.85
C ALA A 147 31.82 -7.54 19.94
N LEU A 148 31.07 -8.58 19.56
CA LEU A 148 29.85 -8.45 18.77
C LEU A 148 28.77 -7.64 19.49
N ARG A 149 28.59 -7.81 20.81
CA ARG A 149 27.65 -6.97 21.58
C ARG A 149 28.06 -5.50 21.61
N ARG A 150 29.35 -5.20 21.75
CA ARG A 150 29.86 -3.82 21.67
C ARG A 150 29.70 -3.22 20.27
N ALA A 151 30.04 -3.99 19.23
CA ALA A 151 29.85 -3.60 17.85
C ALA A 151 28.37 -3.33 17.52
N ARG A 152 27.45 -4.17 18.01
CA ARG A 152 26.00 -3.96 17.88
C ARG A 152 25.51 -2.71 18.61
N GLY A 153 26.04 -2.43 19.81
CA GLY A 153 25.74 -1.20 20.54
C GLY A 153 26.21 0.06 19.81
N ALA A 154 27.42 0.02 19.24
CA ALA A 154 27.95 1.11 18.43
C ALA A 154 27.15 1.29 17.13
N ALA A 155 26.81 0.20 16.43
CA ALA A 155 25.97 0.25 15.24
C ALA A 155 24.58 0.85 15.53
N ARG A 156 23.99 0.52 16.68
CA ARG A 156 22.72 1.13 17.13
C ARG A 156 22.86 2.62 17.36
N ALA A 157 23.94 3.07 18.00
CA ALA A 157 24.19 4.50 18.21
C ALA A 157 24.35 5.26 16.88
N VAL A 158 24.95 4.63 15.87
CA VAL A 158 25.10 5.21 14.52
C VAL A 158 23.74 5.28 13.80
N VAL A 159 22.98 4.19 13.80
CA VAL A 159 21.67 4.11 13.11
C VAL A 159 20.63 5.04 13.75
N GLU A 160 20.66 5.20 15.07
CA GLU A 160 19.74 6.08 15.80
C GLU A 160 20.15 7.56 15.75
N HIS A 161 21.34 7.87 15.24
CA HIS A 161 21.85 9.24 15.19
C HIS A 161 20.98 10.13 14.28
N ARG A 162 20.64 11.33 14.76
CA ARG A 162 19.79 12.29 14.03
C ARG A 162 20.37 12.67 12.67
N ALA A 163 21.68 12.85 12.57
CA ALA A 163 22.32 13.16 11.29
C ALA A 163 22.27 11.97 10.32
N PHE A 164 22.36 10.74 10.81
CA PHE A 164 22.28 9.55 9.96
C PHE A 164 20.88 9.46 9.32
N LYS A 165 19.82 9.56 10.13
CA LYS A 165 18.44 9.65 9.63
C LYS A 165 18.22 10.82 8.67
N GLY A 166 18.81 11.98 8.98
CA GLY A 166 18.74 13.16 8.11
C GLY A 166 19.42 12.97 6.75
N VAL A 167 20.56 12.30 6.72
CA VAL A 167 21.29 11.98 5.47
C VAL A 167 20.50 11.00 4.60
N ILE A 168 19.94 9.94 5.20
CA ILE A 168 19.09 8.99 4.47
C ILE A 168 17.86 9.70 3.89
N LEU A 169 17.18 10.51 4.70
CA LEU A 169 16.02 11.25 4.24
C LEU A 169 16.37 12.23 3.12
N PHE A 170 17.49 12.93 3.24
CA PHE A 170 17.99 13.79 2.17
C PHE A 170 18.29 13.00 0.90
N ALA A 171 18.89 11.81 1.00
CA ALA A 171 19.16 10.94 -0.15
C ALA A 171 17.88 10.50 -0.85
N ILE A 172 16.81 10.16 -0.10
CA ILE A 172 15.50 9.80 -0.69
C ILE A 172 14.91 11.01 -1.43
N LEU A 173 14.89 12.19 -0.79
CA LEU A 173 14.37 13.41 -1.43
C LEU A 173 15.19 13.83 -2.65
N PHE A 174 16.51 13.65 -2.60
CA PHE A 174 17.39 14.00 -3.69
C PHE A 174 17.24 13.04 -4.88
N THR A 175 17.17 11.72 -4.62
CA THR A 175 16.98 10.72 -5.68
C THR A 175 15.62 10.84 -6.36
N THR A 176 14.55 11.11 -5.60
CA THR A 176 13.22 11.40 -6.16
C THR A 176 13.21 12.70 -6.99
N ALA A 177 13.94 13.73 -6.56
CA ALA A 177 14.11 14.95 -7.35
C ALA A 177 14.91 14.70 -8.65
N LEU A 178 15.94 13.87 -8.63
CA LEU A 178 16.69 13.49 -9.83
C LEU A 178 15.80 12.71 -10.82
N LEU A 179 14.97 11.79 -10.33
CA LEU A 179 13.97 11.08 -11.15
C LEU A 179 12.95 12.04 -11.78
N ALA A 180 12.51 13.06 -11.04
CA ALA A 180 11.60 14.08 -11.59
C ALA A 180 12.24 14.94 -12.69
N LEU A 181 13.57 15.08 -12.68
CA LEU A 181 14.34 15.77 -13.72
C LEU A 181 14.69 14.85 -14.90
N GLU A 182 14.49 13.53 -14.78
CA GLU A 182 14.64 12.60 -15.90
C GLU A 182 13.53 12.83 -16.92
N THR A 183 13.89 13.39 -18.08
CA THR A 183 12.96 13.48 -19.21
C THR A 183 13.15 12.29 -20.13
N PRO A 184 12.05 11.69 -20.65
CA PRO A 184 12.11 10.52 -21.55
C PRO A 184 12.77 10.80 -22.91
N LEU A 185 13.13 12.07 -23.18
CA LEU A 185 13.74 12.53 -24.43
C LEU A 185 15.26 12.75 -24.31
N THR A 186 15.87 12.40 -23.17
CA THR A 186 17.30 12.60 -22.95
C THR A 186 18.09 11.54 -23.73
N ASP A 187 19.00 11.98 -24.61
CA ASP A 187 19.83 11.08 -25.41
C ASP A 187 20.59 10.08 -24.50
N PRO A 188 20.55 8.76 -24.81
CA PRO A 188 21.17 7.72 -23.97
C PRO A 188 22.67 7.89 -23.73
N ASP A 189 23.36 8.59 -24.64
CA ASP A 189 24.81 8.82 -24.60
C ASP A 189 25.23 10.16 -23.99
N SER A 190 24.26 11.01 -23.61
CA SER A 190 24.53 12.30 -22.97
C SER A 190 25.27 12.10 -21.64
N THR A 191 26.24 12.98 -21.37
CA THR A 191 26.96 13.03 -20.09
C THR A 191 26.02 13.11 -18.89
N GLN A 192 24.85 13.73 -19.07
CA GLN A 192 23.81 13.84 -18.04
C GLN A 192 23.27 12.46 -17.62
N MET A 193 22.94 11.60 -18.58
CA MET A 193 22.41 10.25 -18.32
C MET A 193 23.43 9.38 -17.58
N LYS A 194 24.72 9.49 -17.95
CA LYS A 194 25.81 8.78 -17.27
C LYS A 194 26.00 9.26 -15.83
N VAL A 195 26.01 10.57 -15.59
CA VAL A 195 26.11 11.14 -14.23
C VAL A 195 24.92 10.72 -13.37
N LEU A 196 23.71 10.72 -13.93
CA LEU A 196 22.49 10.31 -13.24
C LEU A 196 22.50 8.82 -12.88
N GLY A 197 22.98 7.98 -13.80
CA GLY A 197 23.18 6.55 -13.58
C GLY A 197 24.16 6.26 -12.44
N TYR A 198 25.35 6.89 -12.45
CA TYR A 198 26.32 6.74 -11.36
C TYR A 198 25.80 7.27 -10.03
N THR A 199 25.08 8.38 -10.05
CA THR A 199 24.51 8.98 -8.84
C THR A 199 23.45 8.06 -8.24
N ASN A 200 22.54 7.52 -9.07
CA ASN A 200 21.51 6.58 -8.65
C ASN A 200 22.11 5.30 -8.04
N ASP A 201 23.15 4.73 -8.65
CA ASP A 201 23.86 3.55 -8.14
C ASP A 201 24.56 3.83 -6.79
N ALA A 202 25.19 5.01 -6.66
CA ALA A 202 25.82 5.43 -5.41
C ALA A 202 24.82 5.55 -4.24
N PHE A 203 23.62 6.10 -4.49
CA PHE A 203 22.57 6.18 -3.48
C PHE A 203 21.95 4.81 -3.16
N ASP A 204 21.80 3.93 -4.16
CA ASP A 204 21.37 2.53 -3.93
C ASP A 204 22.34 1.79 -3.00
N ALA A 205 23.65 1.98 -3.16
CA ALA A 205 24.67 1.41 -2.27
C ALA A 205 24.60 1.99 -0.83
N LEU A 206 24.25 3.27 -0.70
CA LEU A 206 24.05 3.93 0.59
C LEU A 206 22.84 3.34 1.34
N PHE A 207 21.72 3.12 0.66
CA PHE A 207 20.55 2.44 1.24
C PHE A 207 20.82 0.97 1.60
N LEU A 208 21.60 0.25 0.78
CA LEU A 208 22.04 -1.11 1.14
C LEU A 208 22.85 -1.11 2.45
N THR A 209 23.77 -0.17 2.58
CA THR A 209 24.60 -0.04 3.79
C THR A 209 23.74 0.27 5.01
N GLU A 210 22.74 1.14 4.86
CA GLU A 210 21.78 1.47 5.91
C GLU A 210 20.99 0.25 6.38
N VAL A 211 20.34 -0.48 5.47
CA VAL A 211 19.55 -1.67 5.79
C VAL A 211 20.44 -2.74 6.43
N SER A 212 21.66 -2.92 5.94
CA SER A 212 22.64 -3.84 6.52
C SER A 212 23.02 -3.46 7.95
N LEU A 213 23.23 -2.17 8.23
CA LEU A 213 23.50 -1.66 9.57
C LEU A 213 22.30 -1.81 10.50
N LYS A 214 21.07 -1.55 10.02
CA LYS A 214 19.82 -1.76 10.76
C LYS A 214 19.62 -3.24 11.13
N ILE A 215 19.82 -4.16 10.19
CA ILE A 215 19.74 -5.61 10.44
C ILE A 215 20.79 -6.07 11.46
N PHE A 216 22.02 -5.54 11.38
CA PHE A 216 23.08 -5.85 12.34
C PHE A 216 22.81 -5.29 13.74
N ALA A 217 22.31 -4.05 13.83
CA ALA A 217 22.00 -3.38 15.10
C ALA A 217 20.83 -4.08 15.82
N TYR A 218 19.66 -4.15 15.17
CA TYR A 218 18.42 -4.66 15.75
C TYR A 218 18.35 -6.20 15.78
N GLY A 219 19.02 -6.86 14.85
CA GLY A 219 18.97 -8.31 14.65
C GLY A 219 17.79 -8.70 13.75
N ALA A 220 18.03 -9.67 12.87
CA ALA A 220 17.09 -10.05 11.82
C ALA A 220 15.71 -10.50 12.36
N VAL A 221 15.64 -11.51 13.22
CA VAL A 221 14.35 -12.18 13.55
C VAL A 221 14.12 -12.41 15.05
N ARG A 222 15.17 -12.53 15.87
CA ARG A 222 15.05 -12.83 17.31
C ARG A 222 15.44 -11.63 18.18
N GLY A 223 14.44 -10.88 18.62
CA GLY A 223 14.54 -9.77 19.57
C GLY A 223 13.18 -9.06 19.78
N PRO A 224 12.98 -8.33 20.89
CA PRO A 224 11.80 -7.48 21.07
C PRO A 224 11.72 -6.37 20.01
N GLU A 225 12.87 -5.84 19.58
CA GLU A 225 13.02 -4.80 18.55
C GLU A 225 13.57 -5.38 17.24
N ALA A 226 13.14 -6.58 16.82
CA ALA A 226 13.66 -7.19 15.59
C ALA A 226 13.29 -6.35 14.35
N PHE A 227 14.22 -6.23 13.40
CA PHE A 227 14.07 -5.40 12.19
C PHE A 227 12.75 -5.65 11.46
N PHE A 228 12.39 -6.92 11.22
CA PHE A 228 11.16 -7.31 10.51
C PHE A 228 9.86 -7.23 11.32
N LYS A 229 9.88 -6.75 12.58
CA LYS A 229 8.63 -6.51 13.33
C LYS A 229 8.03 -5.15 13.03
N GLU A 230 8.85 -4.21 12.57
CA GLU A 230 8.40 -2.87 12.25
C GLU A 230 8.01 -2.80 10.76
N PRO A 231 6.76 -2.44 10.44
CA PRO A 231 6.28 -2.39 9.05
C PRO A 231 7.09 -1.43 8.16
N TRP A 232 7.66 -0.37 8.74
CA TRP A 232 8.45 0.60 8.00
C TRP A 232 9.81 0.06 7.57
N ASN A 233 10.45 -0.79 8.39
CA ASN A 233 11.70 -1.45 8.01
C ASN A 233 11.50 -2.48 6.90
N TRP A 234 10.28 -3.02 6.75
CA TRP A 234 9.93 -3.86 5.59
C TRP A 234 9.93 -3.08 4.28
N LEU A 235 9.48 -1.82 4.30
CA LEU A 235 9.51 -0.94 3.12
C LEU A 235 10.96 -0.67 2.69
N ASP A 236 11.82 -0.24 3.61
CA ASP A 236 13.24 0.01 3.32
C ASP A 236 13.94 -1.23 2.76
N PHE A 237 13.68 -2.40 3.33
CA PHE A 237 14.22 -3.67 2.83
C PHE A 237 13.70 -4.02 1.45
N PHE A 238 12.40 -3.83 1.19
CA PHE A 238 11.79 -4.10 -0.10
C PHE A 238 12.36 -3.19 -1.19
N ILE A 239 12.50 -1.89 -0.89
CA ILE A 239 13.09 -0.91 -1.82
C ILE A 239 14.49 -1.35 -2.25
N VAL A 240 15.36 -1.70 -1.29
CA VAL A 240 16.71 -2.19 -1.61
C VAL A 240 16.67 -3.53 -2.34
N ALA A 241 15.80 -4.46 -1.93
CA ALA A 241 15.70 -5.78 -2.55
C ALA A 241 15.32 -5.69 -4.03
N VAL A 242 14.36 -4.84 -4.40
CA VAL A 242 13.95 -4.66 -5.80
C VAL A 242 15.08 -4.08 -6.65
N SER A 243 15.83 -3.08 -6.15
CA SER A 243 16.99 -2.52 -6.85
C SER A 243 18.06 -3.59 -7.16
N TYR A 244 18.35 -4.48 -6.22
CA TYR A 244 19.36 -5.53 -6.41
C TYR A 244 18.84 -6.76 -7.19
N LEU A 245 17.54 -7.04 -7.15
CA LEU A 245 16.92 -8.08 -7.99
C LEU A 245 17.06 -7.77 -9.48
N GLN A 246 17.07 -6.49 -9.86
CA GLN A 246 17.35 -6.07 -11.24
C GLN A 246 18.79 -6.43 -11.65
N TYR A 247 19.76 -6.31 -10.74
CA TYR A 247 21.15 -6.74 -10.99
C TYR A 247 21.28 -8.26 -11.16
N ALA A 248 20.35 -9.03 -10.59
CA ALA A 248 20.29 -10.49 -10.73
C ALA A 248 19.66 -10.99 -12.04
N GLY A 249 19.24 -10.10 -12.95
CA GLY A 249 18.80 -10.44 -14.30
C GLY A 249 17.31 -10.78 -14.45
N ILE A 250 16.46 -10.33 -13.52
CA ILE A 250 15.00 -10.42 -13.65
C ILE A 250 14.51 -9.29 -14.57
N ASP A 251 13.50 -9.56 -15.42
CA ASP A 251 13.04 -8.70 -16.52
C ASP A 251 13.04 -7.19 -16.21
N ALA A 252 13.77 -6.44 -17.03
CA ALA A 252 14.14 -5.05 -16.75
C ALA A 252 12.96 -4.06 -16.84
N ASP A 253 11.94 -4.35 -17.64
CA ASP A 253 10.90 -3.35 -17.96
C ASP A 253 9.85 -3.18 -16.84
N THR A 254 9.44 -4.26 -16.18
CA THR A 254 8.60 -4.18 -14.97
C THR A 254 9.37 -3.65 -13.77
N LEU A 255 10.68 -3.93 -13.69
CA LEU A 255 11.55 -3.44 -12.61
C LEU A 255 11.97 -1.99 -12.78
N ARG A 256 11.99 -1.43 -14.00
CA ARG A 256 12.20 0.01 -14.25
C ARG A 256 11.09 0.86 -13.66
N ALA A 257 9.83 0.42 -13.81
CA ALA A 257 8.68 1.10 -13.20
C ALA A 257 8.74 1.04 -11.66
N LEU A 258 9.16 -0.09 -11.09
CA LEU A 258 9.36 -0.23 -9.64
C LEU A 258 10.55 0.59 -9.12
N ARG A 259 11.61 0.77 -9.94
CA ARG A 259 12.76 1.63 -9.62
C ARG A 259 12.38 3.11 -9.58
N ALA A 260 11.37 3.54 -10.35
CA ALA A 260 10.84 4.90 -10.29
C ALA A 260 9.97 5.16 -9.04
N LEU A 261 9.60 4.10 -8.32
CA LEU A 261 8.72 4.13 -7.14
C LEU A 261 9.48 4.22 -5.81
N ARG A 262 10.82 4.17 -5.87
CA ARG A 262 11.70 4.38 -4.70
C ARG A 262 11.76 5.84 -4.28
#